data_AF-A0A131MCR9-F1
#
_entry.id   AF-A0A131MCR9-F1
#
_cell.length_a   1.000
_cell.length_b   1.000
_cell.length_c   1.000
_cell.angle_alpha   90.00
_cell.angle_beta   90.00
_cell.angle_gamma   90.00
#
_symmetry.space_group_name_H-M   'P 1'
#
loop_
_entity.id
_entity.type
_entity.pdbx_description
1 polymer ?
#
loop_
_entity_poly.entity_id
_entity_poly.type
_entity_poly.pdbx_seq_one_letter_code
_entity_poly.pdbx_strand_id
1 'polypeptide(L)' 'MLKKGTSRKVAAAKFYSLLCLKKNQCIDIEQKEPYGDIMIKAGPNININTI' A
#
# COMPACT_ATOMS: atom_id res chain seq x y z
N MET A 1 3.11 6.01 -4.85
CA MET A 1 2.79 6.09 -6.29
C MET A 1 3.58 5.04 -7.07
N LEU A 2 2.92 4.00 -7.59
CA LEU A 2 3.56 3.02 -8.48
C LEU A 2 3.93 3.74 -9.79
N LYS A 3 5.24 3.95 -10.02
CA LYS A 3 5.75 4.70 -11.17
C LYS A 3 5.56 3.93 -12.48
N LYS A 4 5.40 4.69 -13.58
CA LYS A 4 5.57 4.21 -14.97
C LYS A 4 6.91 3.47 -15.08
N GLY A 5 6.91 2.18 -15.41
CA GLY A 5 8.13 1.38 -15.61
C GLY A 5 8.36 0.22 -14.63
N THR A 6 7.54 0.05 -13.58
CA THR A 6 7.60 -1.19 -12.77
C THR A 6 7.02 -2.38 -13.54
N SER A 7 7.76 -3.48 -13.61
CA SER A 7 7.27 -4.72 -14.21
C SER A 7 6.02 -5.23 -13.46
N ARG A 8 5.12 -5.92 -14.17
CA ARG A 8 3.91 -6.53 -13.60
C ARG A 8 4.21 -7.36 -12.34
N LYS A 9 5.33 -8.08 -12.35
CA LYS A 9 5.82 -8.88 -11.22
C LYS A 9 6.08 -8.01 -9.97
N VAL A 10 6.78 -6.90 -10.14
CA VAL A 10 7.12 -5.99 -9.03
C VAL A 10 5.87 -5.28 -8.51
N ALA A 11 4.96 -4.88 -9.40
CA ALA A 11 3.69 -4.27 -9.00
C ALA A 11 2.83 -5.23 -8.16
N ALA A 12 2.68 -6.49 -8.60
CA ALA A 12 1.93 -7.51 -7.86
C ALA A 12 2.55 -7.83 -6.50
N ALA A 13 3.88 -7.97 -6.44
CA ALA A 13 4.59 -8.20 -5.18
C ALA A 13 4.36 -7.04 -4.18
N LYS A 14 4.49 -5.79 -4.64
CA LYS A 14 4.25 -4.61 -3.80
C LYS A 14 2.79 -4.49 -3.36
N PHE A 15 1.85 -4.81 -4.24
CA PHE A 15 0.43 -4.80 -3.92
C PHE A 15 0.11 -5.81 -2.80
N TYR A 16 0.65 -7.02 -2.89
CA TYR A 16 0.52 -8.01 -1.83
C TYR A 16 1.13 -7.53 -0.50
N SER A 17 2.33 -6.92 -0.54
CA SER A 17 2.92 -6.33 0.67
C SER A 17 2.03 -5.27 1.31
N LEU A 18 1.34 -4.44 0.53
CA LEU A 18 0.36 -3.46 1.05
C LEU A 18 -0.80 -4.15 1.78
N LEU A 19 -1.30 -5.27 1.25
CA LEU A 19 -2.36 -6.04 1.91
C LEU A 19 -1.90 -6.60 3.26
N CYS A 20 -0.67 -7.10 3.35
CA CYS A 20 -0.08 -7.54 4.62
C CYS A 20 0.05 -6.38 5.63
N LEU A 21 0.48 -5.21 5.19
CA LEU A 21 0.59 -4.02 6.05
C LEU A 21 -0.77 -3.54 6.56
N LYS A 22 -1.81 -3.58 5.72
CA LYS A 22 -3.18 -3.27 6.12
C LYS A 22 -3.72 -4.29 7.12
N LYS A 23 -3.45 -5.59 6.91
CA LYS A 23 -3.80 -6.66 7.86
C LYS A 23 -3.19 -6.41 9.25
N ASN A 24 -1.96 -5.92 9.30
CA ASN A 24 -1.26 -5.59 10.55
C ASN A 24 -1.63 -4.20 11.11
N GLN A 25 -2.58 -3.49 10.48
CA GLN A 25 -3.01 -2.14 10.86
C GLN A 25 -1.87 -1.10 10.84
N CYS A 26 -0.81 -1.36 10.09
CA CYS A 26 0.28 -0.40 9.88
C CYS A 26 -0.12 0.72 8.92
N ILE A 27 -1.05 0.43 8.00
CA ILE A 27 -1.57 1.38 7.01
C ILE A 27 -3.08 1.26 6.87
N ASP A 28 -3.72 2.36 6.51
CA ASP A 28 -5.09 2.39 6.01
C ASP A 28 -5.11 2.54 4.49
N ILE A 29 -6.05 1.88 3.85
CA ILE A 29 -6.20 1.83 2.40
C ILE A 29 -7.62 2.25 2.04
N GLU A 30 -7.74 3.20 1.12
CA GLU A 30 -9.00 3.67 0.55
C GLU A 30 -8.95 3.59 -0.98
N GLN A 31 -10.00 3.03 -1.58
CA GLN A 31 -10.24 3.04 -3.02
C GLN A 31 -11.69 3.47 -3.26
N LYS A 32 -11.86 4.61 -3.94
CA LYS A 32 -13.19 5.23 -4.11
C LYS A 32 -13.98 4.64 -5.26
N GLU A 33 -13.29 4.16 -6.30
CA GLU A 33 -13.89 3.64 -7.54
C GLU A 33 -13.24 2.30 -7.92
N PRO A 34 -13.99 1.38 -8.55
CA PRO A 34 -13.43 0.11 -9.02
C PRO A 34 -12.24 0.33 -9.96
N TYR A 35 -11.12 -0.34 -9.70
CA TYR A 35 -9.86 -0.19 -10.46
C TYR A 35 -9.27 1.24 -10.46
N GLY A 36 -9.81 2.13 -9.64
CA GLY A 36 -9.27 3.47 -9.44
C GLY A 36 -8.03 3.48 -8.55
N ASP A 37 -7.53 4.68 -8.30
CA ASP A 37 -6.34 4.87 -7.48
C ASP A 37 -6.54 4.39 -6.04
N ILE A 38 -5.46 3.86 -5.48
CA ILE A 38 -5.40 3.38 -4.10
C ILE A 38 -4.68 4.43 -3.27
N MET A 39 -5.42 5.04 -2.33
CA MET A 39 -4.90 6.02 -1.38
C MET A 39 -4.47 5.30 -0.10
N ILE A 40 -3.25 5.57 0.35
CA ILE A 40 -2.66 4.93 1.55
C ILE A 40 -2.46 6.00 2.61
N LYS A 41 -2.92 5.72 3.83
CA LYS A 41 -2.76 6.56 5.02
C LYS A 41 -1.99 5.80 6.09
N ALA A 42 -1.32 6.52 6.99
CA ALA A 42 -0.64 5.92 8.14
C ALA A 42 -1.67 5.30 9.10
N GLY A 43 -1.42 4.06 9.52
CA GLY A 43 -2.24 3.38 10.53
C GLY A 43 -1.69 3.57 11.95
N PRO A 44 -2.44 3.15 12.98
CA PRO A 44 -2.04 3.30 14.38
C PRO A 44 -0.77 2.52 14.74
N ASN A 45 -0.47 1.43 14.02
CA ASN A 45 0.70 0.58 14.25
C ASN A 45 1.87 0.89 13.28
N ILE A 46 1.90 2.10 12.69
CA ILE A 46 3.05 2.49 11.88
C ILE A 46 4.23 2.75 12.82
N ASN A 47 5.33 2.00 12.65
CA ASN A 47 6.51 2.22 13.47
C ASN A 47 7.23 3.48 12.97
N ILE A 48 7.00 4.59 13.67
CA ILE A 48 7.53 5.93 13.34
C ILE A 48 9.00 6.09 13.79
N ASN A 49 9.55 5.15 14.55
CA ASN A 49 10.88 5.25 15.16
C ASN A 49 12.01 4.64 14.31
N THR A 50 11.86 4.60 12.98
CA THR A 50 12.92 4.12 12.08
C THR A 50 13.03 5.01 10.85
N ILE A 51 13.30 6.30 11.11
CA ILE A 51 13.78 7.27 10.11
C ILE A 51 15.14 7.76 10.58
#